data_AF-X0XQS4-F1
#
_entry.id   AF-X0XQS4-F1
#
_cell.length_a   1.000
_cell.length_b   1.000
_cell.length_c   1.000
_cell.angle_alpha   90.00
_cell.angle_beta   90.00
_cell.angle_gamma   90.00
#
_symmetry.space_group_name_H-M   'P 1'
#
loop_
_entity.id
_entity.type
_entity.pdbx_description
1 polymer ?
#
loop_
_entity_poly.entity_id
_entity_poly.type
_entity_poly.pdbx_seq_one_letter_code
_entity_poly.pdbx_strand_id
1 'polypeptide(L)'
;MKVEYSYLLQQFAMGQENRMKVSYINLPKGTNADDILAALREQLTVCNFTLGPEVGQFEEKFAQLCQTEYAIGVNSGTDALILSLKSLGLGHGDEVITVPNTFIATVGAIVMAGARPVFVDV
;
A
#
# COMPACT_ATOMS: atom_id res chain seq x y z
N MET A 1 41.55 -21.42 33.11
CA MET A 1 41.69 -20.09 32.48
C MET A 1 40.28 -19.64 32.09
N LYS A 2 39.62 -18.82 32.93
CA LYS A 2 38.27 -18.29 32.66
C LYS A 2 38.43 -17.06 31.79
N VAL A 3 37.85 -17.08 30.59
CA VAL A 3 37.89 -15.93 29.68
C VAL A 3 36.77 -14.96 30.11
N GLU A 4 37.15 -13.93 30.85
CA GLU A 4 36.28 -12.78 31.14
C GLU A 4 36.28 -11.82 29.95
N TYR A 5 35.45 -12.08 28.94
CA TYR A 5 35.11 -11.05 27.95
C TYR A 5 33.67 -11.21 27.51
N SER A 6 32.78 -10.37 28.04
CA SER A 6 31.67 -9.85 27.24
C SER A 6 31.09 -8.59 27.84
N TYR A 7 31.83 -7.48 27.73
CA TYR A 7 31.27 -6.12 27.89
C TYR A 7 30.06 -5.90 26.98
N LEU A 8 29.99 -6.60 25.84
CA LEU A 8 28.85 -6.61 24.93
C LEU A 8 27.56 -7.11 25.60
N LEU A 9 27.59 -8.22 26.34
CA LEU A 9 26.40 -8.73 27.03
C LEU A 9 25.92 -7.77 28.13
N GLN A 10 26.84 -7.10 28.83
CA GLN A 10 26.49 -6.06 29.80
C GLN A 10 25.90 -4.81 29.14
N GLN A 11 26.40 -4.39 27.98
CA GLN A 11 25.82 -3.28 27.20
C GLN A 11 24.42 -3.61 26.66
N PHE A 12 24.20 -4.85 26.21
CA PHE A 12 22.86 -5.31 25.80
C PHE A 12 21.88 -5.38 26.98
N ALA A 13 22.34 -5.74 28.17
CA ALA A 13 21.52 -5.77 29.38
C ALA A 13 21.22 -4.37 29.94
N MET A 14 22.22 -3.49 30.05
CA MET A 14 22.05 -2.10 30.52
C MET A 14 21.24 -1.23 29.54
N GLY A 15 21.28 -1.53 28.24
CA GLY A 15 20.55 -0.78 27.23
C GLY A 15 19.04 -1.05 27.21
N GLN A 16 18.47 -1.89 28.08
CA GLN A 16 17.04 -2.25 28.08
C GLN A 16 16.20 -1.43 29.06
N GLU A 17 16.81 -0.79 30.07
CA GLU A 17 16.05 -0.17 31.17
C GLU A 17 15.42 1.19 30.82
N ASN A 18 15.70 1.79 29.66
CA ASN A 18 15.07 3.06 29.27
C ASN A 18 15.01 3.30 27.74
N ARG A 19 14.57 2.32 26.95
CA ARG A 19 14.42 2.51 25.49
C ARG A 19 13.10 3.22 25.18
N MET A 20 13.18 4.48 24.73
CA MET A 20 12.07 5.18 24.11
C MET A 20 11.52 4.34 22.95
N LYS A 21 10.24 3.95 23.02
CA LYS A 21 9.57 3.22 21.95
C LYS A 21 9.16 4.19 20.85
N VAL A 22 9.87 4.13 19.72
CA VAL A 22 9.51 4.86 18.51
C VAL A 22 8.75 3.91 17.60
N SER A 23 7.49 4.21 17.31
CA SER A 23 6.69 3.38 16.40
C SER A 23 7.14 3.59 14.95
N TYR A 24 7.23 2.51 14.18
CA TYR A 24 7.47 2.57 12.74
C TYR A 24 6.30 3.27 12.02
N ILE A 25 5.06 2.96 12.41
CA ILE A 25 3.84 3.64 11.94
C ILE A 25 2.96 3.95 13.16
N ASN A 26 2.47 5.18 13.27
CA ASN A 26 1.57 5.61 14.35
C ASN A 26 0.21 6.02 13.79
N LEU A 27 -0.64 5.04 13.49
CA LEU A 27 -1.97 5.26 12.93
C LEU A 27 -2.87 6.15 13.82
N PRO A 28 -2.95 5.95 15.16
CA PRO A 28 -3.82 6.77 16.00
C PRO A 28 -3.55 8.28 15.87
N LYS A 29 -2.28 8.69 15.72
CA LYS A 29 -1.91 10.10 15.60
C LYS A 29 -2.38 10.74 14.28
N GLY A 30 -2.57 9.95 13.23
CA GLY A 30 -3.01 10.41 11.91
C GLY A 30 -4.50 10.19 11.62
N THR A 31 -5.27 9.65 12.58
CA THR A 31 -6.66 9.27 12.35
C THR A 31 -7.60 10.30 12.95
N ASN A 32 -8.52 10.85 12.15
CA ASN A 32 -9.65 11.62 12.66
C ASN A 32 -10.86 10.68 12.87
N ALA A 33 -10.96 10.09 14.06
CA ALA A 33 -11.99 9.11 14.37
C ALA A 33 -13.41 9.70 14.34
N ASP A 34 -13.59 10.94 14.77
CA ASP A 34 -14.91 11.57 14.88
C ASP A 34 -15.53 11.81 13.50
N ASP A 35 -14.74 12.34 12.55
CA ASP A 35 -15.17 12.56 11.17
C ASP A 35 -15.54 11.23 10.48
N ILE A 36 -14.72 10.19 10.66
CA ILE A 36 -14.98 8.86 10.10
C ILE A 36 -16.28 8.27 10.64
N LEU A 37 -16.50 8.37 11.96
CA LEU A 37 -17.72 7.86 12.58
C LEU A 37 -18.96 8.66 12.17
N ALA A 38 -18.84 9.97 11.94
CA ALA A 38 -19.92 10.79 11.41
C ALA A 38 -20.30 10.36 9.98
N ALA A 39 -19.32 10.24 9.08
CA ALA A 39 -19.54 9.79 7.71
C ALA A 39 -20.13 8.37 7.65
N LEU A 40 -19.66 7.46 8.51
CA LEU A 40 -20.19 6.10 8.59
C LEU A 40 -21.67 6.08 9.01
N ARG A 41 -22.07 6.90 10.00
CA ARG A 41 -23.48 6.99 10.43
C ARG A 41 -24.40 7.47 9.31
N GLU A 42 -23.95 8.43 8.52
CA GLU A 42 -24.70 8.91 7.36
C GLU A 42 -24.93 7.77 6.35
N GLN A 43 -23.87 7.04 5.99
CA GLN A 43 -23.95 5.92 5.05
C GLN A 43 -24.82 4.76 5.55
N LEU A 44 -24.79 4.47 6.86
CA LEU A 44 -25.67 3.48 7.47
C LEU A 44 -27.16 3.86 7.40
N THR A 45 -27.48 5.14 7.20
CA THR A 45 -28.87 5.61 7.05
C THR A 45 -29.37 5.45 5.62
N VAL A 46 -28.52 5.73 4.63
CA VAL A 46 -28.86 5.62 3.18
C VAL A 46 -28.62 4.22 2.60
N CYS A 47 -27.82 3.38 3.27
CA CYS A 47 -27.51 2.00 2.89
C CYS A 47 -26.92 1.83 1.47
N ASN A 48 -26.21 2.84 0.96
CA ASN A 48 -25.65 2.85 -0.39
C ASN A 48 -24.16 2.46 -0.42
N PHE A 49 -23.87 1.20 -0.15
CA PHE A 49 -22.50 0.73 0.12
C PHE A 49 -21.65 0.41 -1.11
N THR A 50 -22.26 0.29 -2.29
CA THR A 50 -21.57 -0.18 -3.50
C THR A 50 -21.76 0.84 -4.61
N LEU A 51 -20.65 1.40 -5.11
CA LEU A 51 -20.62 2.37 -6.21
C LEU A 51 -21.55 3.58 -5.98
N GLY A 52 -21.60 4.06 -4.73
CA GLY A 52 -22.36 5.25 -4.36
C GLY A 52 -21.71 6.56 -4.84
N PRO A 53 -22.42 7.70 -4.71
CA PRO A 53 -21.93 9.00 -5.16
C PRO A 53 -20.62 9.43 -4.48
N GLU A 54 -20.37 8.97 -3.27
CA GLU A 54 -19.12 9.22 -2.54
C GLU A 54 -17.89 8.67 -3.28
N VAL A 55 -18.03 7.56 -4.01
CA VAL A 55 -16.94 7.01 -4.83
C VAL A 55 -16.59 7.97 -5.97
N GLY A 56 -17.59 8.46 -6.70
CA GLY A 56 -17.38 9.41 -7.79
C GLY A 56 -16.80 10.75 -7.33
N GLN A 57 -17.25 11.26 -6.17
CA GLN A 57 -16.67 12.45 -5.56
C GLN A 57 -15.21 12.24 -5.14
N PHE A 58 -14.89 11.06 -4.61
CA PHE A 58 -13.51 10.70 -4.28
C PHE A 58 -12.64 10.61 -5.53
N GLU A 59 -13.12 9.94 -6.58
CA GLU A 59 -12.44 9.80 -7.86
C GLU A 59 -12.13 11.16 -8.50
N GLU A 60 -13.10 12.08 -8.53
CA GLU A 60 -12.89 13.44 -9.05
C GLU A 60 -11.80 14.19 -8.28
N LYS A 61 -11.89 14.18 -6.94
CA LYS A 61 -10.88 14.81 -6.07
C LYS A 61 -9.50 14.16 -6.23
N PHE A 62 -9.45 12.85 -6.40
CA PHE A 62 -8.20 12.10 -6.56
C PHE A 62 -7.56 12.33 -7.93
N ALA A 63 -8.36 12.44 -8.99
CA ALA A 63 -7.88 12.82 -10.32
C ALA A 63 -7.27 14.23 -10.31
N GLN A 64 -7.95 15.18 -9.64
CA GLN A 64 -7.42 16.53 -9.44
C GLN A 64 -6.10 16.53 -8.65
N LEU A 65 -6.04 15.74 -7.57
CA LEU A 65 -4.83 15.60 -6.74
C LEU A 65 -3.64 15.04 -7.56
N CYS A 66 -3.89 14.04 -8.40
CA CYS A 66 -2.89 13.40 -9.25
C CYS A 66 -2.60 14.14 -10.56
N GLN A 67 -3.33 15.23 -10.84
CA GLN A 67 -3.24 15.99 -12.09
C GLN A 67 -3.52 15.15 -13.34
N THR A 68 -4.52 14.25 -13.25
CA THR A 68 -4.98 13.41 -14.36
C THR A 68 -6.42 13.75 -14.74
N GLU A 69 -6.83 13.36 -15.95
CA GLU A 69 -8.21 13.58 -16.43
C GLU A 69 -9.21 12.67 -15.72
N TYR A 70 -8.78 11.45 -15.36
CA TYR A 70 -9.63 10.43 -14.73
C TYR A 70 -8.91 9.77 -13.55
N ALA A 71 -9.71 9.27 -12.60
CA ALA A 71 -9.30 8.29 -11.60
C ALA A 71 -10.44 7.28 -11.43
N ILE A 72 -10.10 6.01 -11.21
CA ILE A 72 -11.07 4.92 -11.02
C ILE A 72 -10.70 4.16 -9.75
N GLY A 73 -11.63 4.12 -8.80
CA GLY A 73 -11.52 3.39 -7.54
C GLY A 73 -11.65 1.89 -7.76
N VAL A 74 -10.65 1.14 -7.30
CA VAL A 74 -10.63 -0.32 -7.37
C VAL A 74 -10.26 -0.92 -6.01
N ASN A 75 -10.41 -2.23 -5.90
CA ASN A 75 -10.26 -2.95 -4.63
C ASN A 75 -8.87 -2.84 -4.00
N SER A 76 -7.80 -2.79 -4.79
CA SER A 76 -6.43 -2.69 -4.28
C SER A 76 -5.46 -2.11 -5.31
N GLY A 77 -4.27 -1.71 -4.87
CA GLY A 77 -3.19 -1.32 -5.78
C GLY A 77 -2.71 -2.46 -6.69
N THR A 78 -2.87 -3.72 -6.26
CA THR A 78 -2.54 -4.88 -7.12
C THR A 78 -3.56 -5.01 -8.24
N ASP A 79 -4.86 -4.89 -7.91
CA ASP A 79 -5.93 -4.92 -8.91
C ASP A 79 -5.83 -3.74 -9.88
N ALA A 80 -5.42 -2.57 -9.40
CA ALA A 80 -5.15 -1.41 -10.26
C ALA A 80 -4.13 -1.75 -11.35
N LEU A 81 -3.00 -2.35 -10.98
CA LEU A 81 -1.97 -2.77 -11.94
C LEU A 81 -2.49 -3.86 -12.89
N ILE A 82 -3.19 -4.89 -12.40
CA ILE A 82 -3.74 -5.96 -13.25
C ILE A 82 -4.71 -5.38 -14.28
N LEU A 83 -5.64 -4.53 -13.84
CA LEU A 83 -6.66 -3.94 -14.70
C LEU A 83 -6.04 -3.01 -15.74
N SER A 84 -5.02 -2.23 -15.38
CA SER A 84 -4.27 -1.42 -16.34
C SER A 84 -3.56 -2.25 -17.39
N LEU A 85 -2.89 -3.35 -17.01
CA LEU A 85 -2.21 -4.21 -17.98
C LEU A 85 -3.22 -4.92 -18.91
N LYS A 86 -4.33 -5.41 -18.34
CA LYS A 86 -5.39 -6.07 -19.12
C LYS A 86 -6.14 -5.10 -20.04
N SER A 87 -6.35 -3.85 -19.65
CA SER A 87 -7.02 -2.85 -20.50
C SER A 87 -6.18 -2.47 -21.73
N LEU A 88 -4.85 -2.59 -21.64
CA LEU A 88 -3.92 -2.46 -22.76
C LEU A 88 -3.86 -3.73 -23.63
N GLY A 89 -4.58 -4.80 -23.27
CA GLY A 89 -4.59 -6.06 -24.00
C GLY A 89 -3.40 -6.99 -23.72
N LEU A 90 -2.60 -6.71 -22.69
CA LEU A 90 -1.41 -7.50 -22.36
C LEU A 90 -1.80 -8.87 -21.79
N GLY A 91 -1.04 -9.90 -22.18
CA GLY A 91 -1.25 -11.28 -21.74
C GLY A 91 -0.10 -12.21 -22.13
N HIS A 92 -0.46 -13.45 -22.48
CA HIS A 92 0.51 -14.48 -22.77
C HIS A 92 1.36 -14.12 -24.00
N GLY A 93 2.68 -14.24 -23.85
CA GLY A 93 3.64 -13.89 -24.90
C GLY A 93 4.20 -12.48 -24.76
N ASP A 94 3.50 -11.59 -24.04
CA ASP A 94 3.95 -10.22 -23.80
C ASP A 94 4.99 -10.14 -22.67
N GLU A 95 5.84 -9.12 -22.75
CA GLU A 95 6.81 -8.78 -21.73
C GLU A 95 6.49 -7.43 -21.09
N VAL A 96 6.64 -7.33 -19.77
CA VAL A 96 6.48 -6.08 -19.03
C VAL A 96 7.75 -5.79 -18.24
N ILE A 97 8.38 -4.66 -18.52
CA ILE A 97 9.60 -4.24 -17.85
C ILE A 97 9.28 -3.71 -16.44
N THR A 98 10.07 -4.14 -15.45
CA THR A 98 10.01 -3.60 -14.09
C THR A 98 11.38 -3.74 -13.40
N VAL A 99 11.47 -3.39 -12.12
CA VAL A 99 12.70 -3.46 -11.33
C VAL A 99 12.65 -4.61 -10.33
N PRO A 100 13.77 -5.29 -10.03
CA PRO A 100 13.78 -6.38 -9.06
C PRO A 100 13.64 -5.87 -7.61
N ASN A 101 14.04 -4.61 -7.35
CA ASN A 101 13.92 -3.96 -6.05
C ASN A 101 12.59 -3.22 -5.89
N THR A 102 11.48 -3.96 -5.90
CA THR A 102 10.11 -3.43 -5.67
C THR A 102 9.34 -4.37 -4.73
N PHE A 103 8.15 -3.95 -4.30
CA PHE A 103 7.24 -4.85 -3.57
C PHE A 103 6.66 -5.92 -4.52
N ILE A 104 6.41 -7.12 -3.99
CA ILE A 104 5.98 -8.29 -4.79
C ILE A 104 4.70 -8.05 -5.60
N ALA A 105 3.83 -7.14 -5.16
CA ALA A 105 2.61 -6.80 -5.88
C ALA A 105 2.87 -6.34 -7.33
N THR A 106 3.99 -5.66 -7.59
CA THR A 106 4.34 -5.20 -8.95
C THR A 106 4.52 -6.39 -9.90
N VAL A 107 5.34 -7.37 -9.51
CA VAL A 107 5.61 -8.57 -10.31
C VAL A 107 4.39 -9.49 -10.34
N GLY A 108 3.71 -9.64 -9.20
CA GLY A 108 2.49 -10.43 -9.08
C GLY A 108 1.40 -9.95 -10.04
N ALA A 109 1.21 -8.63 -10.16
CA ALA A 109 0.24 -8.07 -11.10
C ALA A 109 0.57 -8.39 -12.57
N ILE A 110 1.85 -8.33 -12.96
CA ILE A 110 2.30 -8.69 -14.32
C ILE A 110 1.97 -10.16 -14.63
N VAL A 111 2.32 -11.06 -13.72
CA VAL A 111 2.06 -12.50 -13.88
C VAL A 111 0.55 -12.79 -13.89
N MET A 112 -0.23 -12.13 -13.02
CA MET A 112 -1.70 -12.28 -13.00
C MET A 112 -2.39 -11.70 -14.23
N ALA A 113 -1.80 -10.68 -14.86
CA ALA A 113 -2.27 -10.19 -16.15
C ALA A 113 -2.06 -11.24 -17.26
N GLY A 114 -1.06 -12.11 -17.11
CA GLY A 114 -0.70 -13.19 -18.03
C GLY A 114 0.64 -12.98 -18.76
N ALA A 115 1.30 -11.84 -18.50
CA ALA A 115 2.55 -11.43 -19.14
C ALA A 115 3.79 -11.91 -18.35
N ARG A 116 4.96 -11.82 -18.99
CA ARG A 116 6.26 -12.14 -18.38
C ARG A 116 6.94 -10.87 -17.84
N PRO A 117 7.31 -10.81 -16.55
CA PRO A 117 8.12 -9.71 -16.03
C PRO A 117 9.56 -9.79 -16.57
N VAL A 118 10.10 -8.65 -17.00
CA VAL A 118 11.50 -8.49 -17.41
C VAL A 118 12.16 -7.46 -16.49
N PHE A 119 13.22 -7.86 -15.80
CA PHE A 119 13.87 -7.01 -14.80
C PHE A 119 14.95 -6.12 -15.40
N VAL A 120 14.96 -4.86 -14.99
CA VAL A 120 15.99 -3.87 -15.29
C VAL A 120 16.48 -3.27 -13.97
N ASP A 121 17.79 -3.06 -13.85
CA ASP A 121 18.43 -2.51 -12.64
C ASP A 121 18.24 -0.98 -12.52
N VAL A 122 18.40 -0.45 -11.31
CA VAL A 122 18.22 0.98 -10.97
C VAL A 122 19.49 1.67 -10.49
#